data_AF-A0A933R982-F1
#
_entry.id   AF-A0A933R982-F1
#
_cell.length_a   1.000
_cell.length_b   1.000
_cell.length_c   1.000
_cell.angle_alpha   90.00
_cell.angle_beta   90.00
_cell.angle_gamma   90.00
#
_symmetry.space_group_name_H-M   'P 1'
#
loop_
_entity.id
_entity.type
_entity.pdbx_description
1 polymer ?
#
loop_
_entity_poly.entity_id
_entity_poly.type
_entity_poly.pdbx_seq_one_letter_code
_entity_poly.pdbx_strand_id
1 'polypeptide(L)'
;MLAPLAWRTPPLHYGPWEQFASLLTEGLVACGHHVTLFASGDSVTAATLHATSPHGWSDDASIEPKVAECVHIASVFERAGDFDIIHNGFDFLPLTYSGLVDTPVVTTIHGFSSPRIVPVYERYDATTSYVAISDSDRHPRLHYAATVHHGIDTGSFALDPAPGDHLLYFGRIHPDKGTAHAIEVAHRTGRRLDIAG
;
A
#
# COMPACT_ATOMS: atom_id res chain seq x y z
N MET A 1 -0.67 4.81 11.45
CA MET A 1 -0.56 4.20 10.11
C MET A 1 -1.94 3.72 9.69
N LEU A 2 -2.49 4.23 8.60
CA LEU A 2 -3.72 3.73 7.99
C LEU A 2 -3.37 2.80 6.83
N ALA A 3 -3.53 1.49 7.03
CA ALA A 3 -3.37 0.49 5.98
C ALA A 3 -4.68 0.33 5.19
N PRO A 4 -4.63 -0.14 3.93
CA PRO A 4 -5.80 -0.66 3.26
C PRO A 4 -6.41 -1.84 4.03
N LEU A 5 -7.72 -2.04 3.84
CA LEU A 5 -8.50 -3.10 4.51
C LEU A 5 -8.85 -4.25 3.57
N ALA A 6 -8.21 -4.33 2.39
CA ALA A 6 -8.49 -5.38 1.44
C ALA A 6 -7.98 -6.73 1.95
N TRP A 7 -6.75 -6.73 2.45
CA TRP A 7 -6.07 -7.91 2.97
C TRP A 7 -5.58 -7.70 4.41
N ARG A 8 -5.17 -8.79 5.05
CA ARG A 8 -4.41 -8.74 6.30
C ARG A 8 -3.12 -7.92 6.17
N THR A 9 -2.68 -7.26 7.24
CA THR A 9 -1.39 -6.56 7.31
C THR A 9 -0.45 -7.23 8.34
N PRO A 10 0.72 -7.78 7.95
CA PRO A 10 1.17 -8.04 6.58
C PRO A 10 0.31 -9.10 5.88
N PRO A 11 0.28 -9.09 4.53
CA PRO A 11 -0.50 -10.05 3.75
C PRO A 11 0.11 -11.46 3.87
N LEU A 12 -0.73 -12.49 3.72
CA LEU A 12 -0.27 -13.87 3.58
C LEU A 12 0.18 -14.20 2.15
N HIS A 13 -0.45 -13.57 1.17
CA HIS A 13 -0.23 -13.81 -0.26
C HIS A 13 -0.08 -12.48 -1.01
N TYR A 14 -1.08 -12.09 -1.79
CA TYR A 14 -1.12 -10.82 -2.48
C TYR A 14 -1.60 -9.72 -1.52
N GLY A 15 -0.94 -8.57 -1.55
CA GLY A 15 -1.31 -7.39 -0.75
C GLY A 15 -0.17 -6.38 -0.71
N PRO A 16 0.29 -5.85 -1.85
CA PRO A 16 1.51 -5.02 -1.88
C PRO A 16 1.37 -3.73 -1.06
N TRP A 17 0.16 -3.19 -0.93
CA TRP A 17 -0.09 -1.97 -0.15
C TRP A 17 -0.11 -2.25 1.35
N GLU A 18 -0.72 -3.37 1.76
CA GLU A 18 -0.64 -3.89 3.12
C GLU A 18 0.80 -4.27 3.49
N GLN A 19 1.57 -4.85 2.57
CA GLN A 19 2.99 -5.15 2.77
C GLN A 19 3.80 -3.88 3.03
N PHE A 20 3.55 -2.82 2.26
CA PHE A 20 4.15 -1.50 2.50
C PHE A 20 3.76 -0.97 3.89
N ALA A 21 2.47 -0.97 4.22
CA ALA A 21 1.99 -0.44 5.49
C ALA A 21 2.60 -1.20 6.68
N SER A 22 2.76 -2.52 6.57
CA SER A 22 3.45 -3.35 7.55
C SER A 22 4.92 -2.95 7.69
N LEU A 23 5.70 -2.95 6.61
CA LEU A 23 7.13 -2.63 6.65
C LEU A 23 7.41 -1.26 7.26
N LEU A 24 6.62 -0.25 6.85
CA LEU A 24 6.76 1.09 7.38
C LEU A 24 6.35 1.17 8.86
N THR A 25 5.28 0.49 9.26
CA THR A 25 4.86 0.41 10.66
C THR A 25 5.94 -0.20 11.54
N GLU A 26 6.45 -1.38 11.17
CA GLU A 26 7.47 -2.07 11.96
C GLU A 26 8.77 -1.27 12.00
N GLY A 27 9.16 -0.65 10.89
CA GLY A 27 10.33 0.23 10.83
C GLY A 27 10.20 1.43 11.77
N LEU A 28 9.04 2.09 11.80
CA LEU A 28 8.78 3.21 12.71
C LEU A 28 8.79 2.78 14.18
N VAL A 29 8.20 1.62 14.50
CA VAL A 29 8.27 1.05 15.86
C VAL A 29 9.71 0.74 16.25
N ALA A 30 10.49 0.13 15.36
CA ALA A 30 11.90 -0.17 15.60
C ALA A 30 12.75 1.10 15.83
N CYS A 31 12.37 2.21 15.20
CA CYS A 31 12.96 3.54 15.44
C CYS A 31 12.49 4.21 16.75
N GLY A 32 11.62 3.57 17.53
CA GLY A 32 11.14 4.05 18.83
C GLY A 32 9.89 4.94 18.76
N HIS A 33 9.20 5.01 17.62
CA HIS A 33 7.95 5.76 17.52
C HIS A 33 6.75 4.98 18.08
N HIS A 34 5.81 5.69 18.70
CA HIS A 34 4.53 5.12 19.11
C HIS A 34 3.59 5.04 17.92
N VAL A 35 3.40 3.83 17.37
CA VAL A 35 2.56 3.63 16.19
C VAL A 35 1.26 2.94 16.60
N THR A 36 0.14 3.48 16.13
CA THR A 36 -1.11 2.72 15.99
C THR A 36 -1.26 2.32 14.52
N LEU A 37 -1.39 1.01 14.27
CA LEU A 37 -1.74 0.46 12.97
C LEU A 37 -3.26 0.28 12.92
N PHE A 38 -3.90 0.96 11.97
CA PHE A 38 -5.28 0.71 11.61
C PHE A 38 -5.28 -0.32 10.48
N ALA A 39 -5.70 -1.55 10.78
CA ALA A 39 -5.78 -2.66 9.83
C ALA A 39 -6.87 -3.68 10.28
N SER A 40 -6.99 -4.82 9.59
CA SER A 40 -7.88 -5.91 10.00
C SER A 40 -7.44 -6.56 11.33
N GLY A 41 -8.37 -7.14 12.08
CA GLY A 41 -8.14 -7.70 13.41
C GLY A 41 -7.20 -8.90 13.47
N ASP A 42 -7.02 -9.60 12.35
CA ASP A 42 -6.07 -10.70 12.18
C ASP A 42 -4.64 -10.24 11.79
N SER A 43 -4.43 -8.93 11.63
CA SER A 43 -3.13 -8.33 11.35
C SER A 43 -2.12 -8.60 12.47
N VAL A 44 -0.84 -8.71 12.11
CA VAL A 44 0.27 -8.98 13.04
C VAL A 44 1.27 -7.83 12.97
N THR A 45 1.52 -7.19 14.10
CA THR A 45 2.37 -6.01 14.21
C THR A 45 2.92 -5.87 15.63
N ALA A 46 4.08 -5.23 15.79
CA ALA A 46 4.57 -4.79 17.10
C ALA A 46 3.93 -3.46 17.56
N ALA A 47 3.23 -2.76 16.66
CA ALA A 47 2.47 -1.55 16.95
C ALA A 47 1.20 -1.85 17.77
N THR A 48 0.54 -0.81 18.25
CA THR A 48 -0.84 -0.96 18.75
C THR A 48 -1.77 -1.19 17.57
N LEU A 49 -2.47 -2.33 17.54
CA LEU A 49 -3.45 -2.62 16.51
C LEU A 49 -4.81 -2.02 16.86
N HIS A 50 -5.39 -1.26 15.94
CA HIS A 50 -6.78 -0.83 15.98
C HIS A 50 -7.53 -1.43 14.78
N ALA A 51 -8.58 -2.21 15.06
CA ALA A 51 -9.33 -2.91 14.03
C ALA A 51 -10.83 -2.64 14.14
N THR A 52 -11.45 -2.38 12.99
CA THR A 52 -12.90 -2.22 12.82
C THR A 52 -13.56 -3.42 12.14
N SER A 53 -12.73 -4.33 11.61
CA SER A 53 -13.14 -5.56 10.94
C SER A 53 -12.23 -6.71 11.38
N PRO A 54 -12.74 -7.93 11.62
CA PRO A 54 -11.90 -9.07 11.99
C PRO A 54 -10.92 -9.48 10.88
N HIS A 55 -11.32 -9.40 9.61
CA HIS A 55 -10.52 -9.77 8.45
C HIS A 55 -10.57 -8.68 7.37
N GLY A 56 -9.67 -8.76 6.39
CA GLY A 56 -9.77 -7.98 5.17
C GLY A 56 -10.92 -8.46 4.28
N TRP A 57 -11.56 -7.55 3.54
CA TRP A 57 -12.74 -7.90 2.73
C TRP A 57 -12.44 -8.82 1.54
N SER A 58 -11.16 -8.99 1.16
CA SER A 58 -10.76 -9.97 0.16
C SER A 58 -10.58 -11.38 0.73
N ASP A 59 -10.35 -11.51 2.05
CA ASP A 59 -10.22 -12.79 2.76
C ASP A 59 -11.58 -13.29 3.31
N ASP A 60 -12.56 -12.40 3.45
CA ASP A 60 -13.92 -12.71 3.91
C ASP A 60 -14.97 -12.03 3.04
N ALA A 61 -15.57 -12.83 2.14
CA ALA A 61 -16.59 -12.37 1.18
C ALA A 61 -17.92 -11.93 1.83
N SER A 62 -18.11 -12.13 3.14
CA SER A 62 -19.30 -11.62 3.85
C SER A 62 -19.18 -10.13 4.19
N ILE A 63 -17.99 -9.57 4.09
CA ILE A 63 -17.71 -8.16 4.36
C ILE A 63 -18.04 -7.34 3.12
N GLU A 64 -18.97 -6.39 3.25
CA GLU A 64 -19.23 -5.38 2.21
C GLU A 64 -18.08 -4.36 2.18
N PRO A 65 -17.24 -4.33 1.13
CA PRO A 65 -16.01 -3.54 1.13
C PRO A 65 -16.26 -2.06 1.42
N LYS A 66 -17.27 -1.46 0.78
CA LYS A 66 -17.55 -0.03 0.92
C LYS A 66 -17.93 0.34 2.35
N VAL A 67 -18.67 -0.53 3.05
CA VAL A 67 -19.08 -0.28 4.44
C VAL A 67 -17.86 -0.40 5.35
N ALA A 68 -17.07 -1.46 5.19
CA ALA A 68 -15.89 -1.69 6.01
C ALA A 68 -14.85 -0.58 5.85
N GLU A 69 -14.60 -0.13 4.62
CA GLU A 69 -13.68 0.98 4.32
C GLU A 69 -14.15 2.29 4.93
N CYS A 70 -15.44 2.64 4.83
CA CYS A 70 -15.98 3.84 5.45
C CYS A 70 -15.77 3.86 6.97
N VAL A 71 -16.10 2.75 7.65
CA VAL A 71 -15.95 2.63 9.11
C VAL A 71 -14.48 2.66 9.51
N HIS A 72 -13.63 1.95 8.76
CA HIS A 72 -12.19 1.91 8.98
C HIS A 72 -11.52 3.29 8.86
N ILE A 73 -11.82 4.01 7.77
CA ILE A 73 -11.26 5.35 7.55
C ILE A 73 -11.78 6.31 8.62
N ALA A 74 -13.09 6.32 8.89
CA ALA A 74 -13.67 7.17 9.92
C ALA A 74 -13.01 6.94 11.30
N SER A 75 -12.74 5.69 11.68
CA SER A 75 -12.14 5.36 12.98
C SER A 75 -10.76 6.02 13.21
N VAL A 76 -9.99 6.28 12.15
CA VAL A 76 -8.70 6.99 12.25
C VAL A 76 -8.95 8.47 12.50
N PHE A 77 -9.84 9.08 11.73
CA PHE A 77 -10.08 10.53 11.78
C PHE A 77 -10.89 10.96 12.99
N GLU A 78 -11.80 10.12 13.50
CA GLU A 78 -12.49 10.35 14.79
C GLU A 78 -11.50 10.40 15.97
N ARG A 79 -10.34 9.77 15.81
CA ARG A 79 -9.24 9.74 16.78
C ARG A 79 -8.05 10.60 16.36
N ALA A 80 -8.22 11.50 15.40
CA ALA A 80 -7.09 12.25 14.84
C ALA A 80 -6.28 13.00 15.91
N GLY A 81 -6.96 13.56 16.92
CA GLY A 81 -6.32 14.27 18.04
C GLY A 81 -5.44 13.40 18.95
N ASP A 82 -5.48 12.07 18.81
CA ASP A 82 -4.59 11.14 19.52
C ASP A 82 -3.19 11.06 18.87
N PHE A 83 -3.01 11.65 17.68
CA PHE A 83 -1.81 11.44 16.86
C PHE A 83 -1.16 12.76 16.44
N ASP A 84 0.17 12.77 16.38
CA ASP A 84 0.92 13.89 15.80
C ASP A 84 0.84 13.91 14.27
N ILE A 85 0.75 12.72 13.65
CA ILE A 85 0.71 12.52 12.19
C ILE A 85 -0.18 11.32 11.87
N ILE A 86 -1.03 11.49 10.85
CA ILE A 86 -1.72 10.37 10.18
C ILE A 86 -0.98 10.05 8.88
N HIS A 87 -0.41 8.85 8.79
CA HIS A 87 0.14 8.34 7.52
C HIS A 87 -0.92 7.50 6.81
N ASN A 88 -1.43 8.01 5.69
CA ASN A 88 -2.36 7.33 4.79
C ASN A 88 -1.59 6.48 3.77
N GLY A 89 -1.64 5.16 3.93
CA GLY A 89 -1.17 4.16 2.95
C GLY A 89 -2.31 3.48 2.20
N PHE A 90 -3.53 4.01 2.28
CA PHE A 90 -4.72 3.43 1.66
C PHE A 90 -4.80 3.81 0.17
N ASP A 91 -5.40 4.97 -0.15
CA ASP A 91 -5.55 5.55 -1.49
C ASP A 91 -6.14 6.97 -1.30
N PHE A 92 -6.86 7.49 -2.27
CA PHE A 92 -7.45 8.82 -2.27
C PHE A 92 -8.57 9.01 -1.23
N LEU A 93 -9.32 7.97 -0.85
CA LEU A 93 -10.56 8.13 -0.09
C LEU A 93 -10.34 8.79 1.29
N PRO A 94 -9.33 8.41 2.09
CA PRO A 94 -9.00 9.12 3.34
C PRO A 94 -8.74 10.62 3.19
N LEU A 95 -8.29 11.09 2.02
CA LEU A 95 -8.07 12.52 1.80
C LEU A 95 -9.36 13.33 1.99
N THR A 96 -10.54 12.74 1.74
CA THR A 96 -11.82 13.44 1.91
C THR A 96 -12.12 13.82 3.35
N TYR A 97 -11.45 13.17 4.31
CA TYR A 97 -11.56 13.43 5.75
C TYR A 97 -10.46 14.36 6.27
N SER A 98 -9.37 14.54 5.51
CA SER A 98 -8.19 15.31 5.96
C SER A 98 -8.54 16.76 6.33
N GLY A 99 -9.49 17.39 5.65
CA GLY A 99 -9.93 18.75 5.95
C GLY A 99 -10.88 18.88 7.15
N LEU A 100 -11.22 17.78 7.82
CA LEU A 100 -12.10 17.77 9.00
C LEU A 100 -11.34 17.69 10.32
N VAL A 101 -10.01 17.59 10.26
CA VAL A 101 -9.13 17.41 11.43
C VAL A 101 -7.93 18.34 11.31
N ASP A 102 -7.37 18.73 12.45
CA ASP A 102 -6.15 19.56 12.49
C ASP A 102 -4.87 18.72 12.37
N THR A 103 -4.96 17.40 12.60
CA THR A 103 -3.82 16.49 12.56
C THR A 103 -3.25 16.38 11.13
N PRO A 104 -1.95 16.64 10.92
CA PRO A 104 -1.32 16.53 9.61
C PRO A 104 -1.46 15.14 8.99
N VAL A 105 -1.83 15.11 7.70
CA VAL A 105 -1.94 13.88 6.91
C VAL A 105 -0.81 13.81 5.87
N VAL A 106 -0.02 12.74 5.96
CA VAL A 106 0.96 12.35 4.94
C VAL A 106 0.38 11.18 4.14
N THR A 107 0.38 11.27 2.81
CA THR A 107 -0.13 10.18 1.95
C THR A 107 0.98 9.67 1.04
N THR A 108 1.23 8.36 1.10
CA THR A 108 2.06 7.68 0.09
C THR A 108 1.19 7.32 -1.10
N ILE A 109 1.50 7.87 -2.27
CA ILE A 109 0.76 7.59 -3.50
C ILE A 109 1.44 6.41 -4.21
N HIS A 110 0.76 5.27 -4.23
CA HIS A 110 1.23 4.03 -4.87
C HIS A 110 0.97 3.96 -6.39
N GLY A 111 0.52 5.08 -6.97
CA GLY A 111 0.08 5.21 -8.35
C GLY A 111 -1.38 5.64 -8.44
N PHE A 112 -1.87 5.78 -9.68
CA PHE A 112 -3.26 6.18 -9.94
C PHE A 112 -3.98 5.06 -10.69
N SER A 113 -4.97 4.43 -10.04
CA SER A 113 -5.77 3.38 -10.68
C SER A 113 -6.58 3.90 -11.88
N SER A 114 -6.83 5.20 -11.92
CA SER A 114 -7.49 5.89 -13.02
C SER A 114 -7.19 7.39 -12.99
N PRO A 115 -7.15 8.11 -14.12
CA PRO A 115 -7.15 9.57 -14.10
C PRO A 115 -8.36 10.15 -13.37
N ARG A 116 -9.44 9.37 -13.19
CA ARG A 116 -10.67 9.79 -12.52
C ARG A 116 -10.53 9.96 -11.00
N ILE A 117 -9.49 9.41 -10.37
CA ILE A 117 -9.24 9.59 -8.93
C ILE A 117 -8.36 10.81 -8.62
N VAL A 118 -7.60 11.30 -9.61
CA VAL A 118 -6.71 12.47 -9.48
C VAL A 118 -7.42 13.72 -8.93
N PRO A 119 -8.68 14.04 -9.29
CA PRO A 119 -9.36 15.22 -8.75
C PRO A 119 -9.45 15.26 -7.22
N VAL A 120 -9.47 14.12 -6.53
CA VAL A 120 -9.45 14.10 -5.06
C VAL A 120 -8.08 14.54 -4.54
N TYR A 121 -7.00 14.02 -5.12
CA TYR A 121 -5.65 14.48 -4.78
C TYR A 121 -5.50 15.99 -5.02
N GLU A 122 -5.92 16.50 -6.18
CA GLU A 122 -5.85 17.94 -6.48
C GLU A 122 -6.64 18.79 -5.47
N ARG A 123 -7.79 18.29 -5.01
CA ARG A 123 -8.65 19.01 -4.06
C ARG A 123 -7.99 19.21 -2.68
N TYR A 124 -7.12 18.29 -2.26
CA TYR A 124 -6.49 18.26 -0.93
C TYR A 124 -4.96 18.49 -0.98
N ASP A 125 -4.41 18.77 -2.14
CA ASP A 125 -2.98 18.98 -2.39
C ASP A 125 -2.40 20.11 -1.53
N ALA A 126 -3.18 21.17 -1.27
CA ALA A 126 -2.74 22.31 -0.45
C ALA A 126 -2.77 22.04 1.06
N THR A 127 -3.44 20.98 1.53
CA THR A 127 -3.67 20.71 2.95
C THR A 127 -3.08 19.38 3.41
N THR A 128 -2.45 18.63 2.52
CA THR A 128 -1.85 17.32 2.81
C THR A 128 -0.46 17.22 2.19
N SER A 129 0.35 16.29 2.67
CA SER A 129 1.70 16.07 2.13
C SER A 129 1.75 14.77 1.33
N TYR A 130 2.09 14.85 0.05
CA TYR A 130 2.22 13.66 -0.80
C TYR A 130 3.65 13.16 -0.91
N VAL A 131 3.81 11.85 -0.85
CA VAL A 131 5.05 11.12 -1.10
C VAL A 131 4.84 10.21 -2.30
N ALA A 132 5.67 10.38 -3.33
CA ALA A 132 5.66 9.49 -4.49
C ALA A 132 6.56 8.28 -4.23
N ILE A 133 6.17 7.11 -4.76
CA ILE A 133 6.99 5.89 -4.69
C ILE A 133 8.07 5.84 -5.79
N SER A 134 7.95 6.70 -6.80
CA SER A 134 8.95 6.91 -7.85
C SER A 134 8.76 8.28 -8.48
N ASP A 135 9.81 8.83 -9.10
CA ASP A 135 9.67 10.09 -9.86
C ASP A 135 8.79 9.90 -11.10
N SER A 136 8.74 8.68 -11.67
CA SER A 136 7.87 8.34 -12.80
C SER A 136 6.38 8.28 -12.44
N ASP A 137 6.04 8.02 -11.17
CA ASP A 137 4.66 7.98 -10.69
C ASP A 137 4.12 9.36 -10.29
N ARG A 138 4.95 10.41 -10.33
CA ARG A 138 4.50 11.77 -10.00
C ARG A 138 3.50 12.27 -11.05
N HIS A 139 2.33 12.69 -10.59
CA HIS A 139 1.39 13.42 -11.42
C HIS A 139 1.84 14.88 -11.55
N PRO A 140 1.98 15.46 -12.75
CA PRO A 140 2.55 16.81 -12.94
C PRO A 140 1.70 17.96 -12.37
N ARG A 141 0.48 17.67 -11.93
CA ARG A 141 -0.47 18.63 -11.32
C ARG A 141 -0.46 18.63 -9.79
N LEU A 142 0.33 17.77 -9.15
CA LEU A 142 0.36 17.62 -7.69
C LEU A 142 1.72 18.06 -7.12
N HIS A 143 1.71 18.52 -5.87
CA HIS A 143 2.92 18.84 -5.14
C HIS A 143 3.34 17.64 -4.27
N TYR A 144 4.64 17.35 -4.27
CA TYR A 144 5.21 16.22 -3.53
C TYR A 144 6.26 16.73 -2.57
N ALA A 145 6.15 16.32 -1.30
CA ALA A 145 7.15 16.58 -0.28
C ALA A 145 8.44 15.77 -0.56
N ALA A 146 8.30 14.55 -1.04
CA ALA A 146 9.44 13.67 -1.35
C ALA A 146 9.09 12.57 -2.37
N THR A 147 10.13 11.97 -2.93
CA THR A 147 10.07 10.63 -3.54
C THR A 147 10.76 9.67 -2.58
N VAL A 148 10.05 8.63 -2.15
CA VAL A 148 10.59 7.58 -1.28
C VAL A 148 10.26 6.24 -1.92
N HIS A 149 11.28 5.57 -2.47
CA HIS A 149 11.11 4.27 -3.09
C HIS A 149 10.69 3.20 -2.10
N HIS A 150 9.92 2.21 -2.57
CA HIS A 150 9.60 1.06 -1.75
C HIS A 150 10.86 0.30 -1.34
N GLY A 151 10.93 -0.04 -0.05
CA GLY A 151 11.88 -0.98 0.49
C GLY A 151 11.29 -2.39 0.61
N ILE A 152 12.17 -3.36 0.79
CA ILE A 152 11.84 -4.74 1.15
C ILE A 152 12.63 -5.13 2.39
N ASP A 153 12.12 -6.09 3.17
CA ASP A 153 12.94 -6.74 4.18
C ASP A 153 13.91 -7.72 3.49
N THR A 154 15.17 -7.32 3.37
CA THR A 154 16.19 -8.17 2.74
C THR A 154 16.48 -9.45 3.54
N GLY A 155 16.17 -9.48 4.84
CA GLY A 155 16.33 -10.68 5.67
C GLY A 155 15.32 -11.79 5.32
N SER A 156 14.19 -11.42 4.70
CA SER A 156 13.17 -12.35 4.21
C SER A 156 13.56 -13.05 2.90
N PHE A 157 14.64 -12.65 2.24
CA PHE A 157 15.07 -13.22 0.96
C PHE A 157 16.45 -13.87 1.07
N ALA A 158 16.52 -15.16 0.72
CA ALA A 158 17.80 -15.84 0.57
C ALA A 158 18.44 -15.47 -0.78
N LEU A 159 19.71 -15.07 -0.75
CA LEU A 159 20.49 -14.88 -1.96
C LEU A 159 20.97 -16.23 -2.48
N ASP A 160 20.56 -16.61 -3.69
CA ASP A 160 21.16 -17.72 -4.42
C ASP A 160 22.30 -17.20 -5.31
N PRO A 161 23.57 -17.54 -5.04
CA PRO A 161 24.70 -17.11 -5.87
C PRO A 161 24.79 -17.84 -7.21
N ALA A 162 24.00 -18.90 -7.44
CA ALA A 162 23.99 -19.69 -8.66
C ALA A 162 22.66 -19.48 -9.43
N PRO A 163 22.52 -18.42 -10.24
CA PRO A 163 21.29 -18.16 -10.96
C PRO A 163 20.99 -19.30 -11.95
N GLY A 164 19.72 -19.71 -12.02
CA GLY A 164 19.28 -20.72 -12.99
C GLY A 164 19.18 -20.18 -14.43
N ASP A 165 19.11 -21.08 -15.40
CA ASP A 165 19.00 -20.74 -16.83
C ASP A 165 17.59 -20.35 -17.28
N HIS A 166 16.60 -20.39 -16.39
CA HIS A 166 15.21 -20.01 -16.69
C HIS A 166 14.97 -18.51 -16.54
N LEU A 167 13.88 -18.04 -17.11
CA LEU A 167 13.31 -16.71 -16.87
C LEU A 167 12.20 -16.84 -15.82
N LEU A 168 12.03 -15.80 -15.00
CA LEU A 168 10.93 -15.68 -14.06
C LEU A 168 10.08 -14.46 -14.40
N TYR A 169 8.77 -14.67 -14.52
CA TYR A 169 7.79 -13.60 -14.44
C TYR A 169 7.05 -13.72 -13.11
N PHE A 170 7.07 -12.64 -12.32
CA PHE A 170 6.39 -12.58 -11.03
C PHE A 170 5.47 -11.36 -10.95
N GLY A 171 4.16 -11.59 -10.93
CA GLY A 171 3.16 -10.54 -10.81
C GLY A 171 1.79 -10.96 -11.37
N ARG A 172 0.74 -10.20 -11.05
CA ARG A 172 -0.63 -10.48 -11.50
C ARG A 172 -0.69 -10.77 -13.00
N ILE A 173 -1.42 -11.82 -13.38
CA ILE A 173 -1.69 -12.12 -14.80
C ILE A 173 -2.77 -11.14 -15.29
N HIS A 174 -2.33 -10.06 -15.90
CA HIS A 174 -3.19 -8.97 -16.36
C HIS A 174 -2.58 -8.31 -17.62
N PRO A 175 -3.39 -7.81 -18.58
CA PRO A 175 -2.87 -7.16 -19.79
C PRO A 175 -1.79 -6.09 -19.51
N ASP A 176 -2.03 -5.24 -18.52
CA ASP A 176 -1.12 -4.16 -18.12
C ASP A 176 0.20 -4.64 -17.49
N LYS A 177 0.29 -5.92 -17.10
CA LYS A 177 1.47 -6.48 -16.45
C LYS A 177 2.42 -7.15 -17.45
N GLY A 178 2.03 -7.26 -18.72
CA GLY A 178 2.94 -7.65 -19.80
C GLY A 178 3.33 -9.13 -19.80
N THR A 179 2.52 -10.02 -19.22
CA THR A 179 2.76 -11.47 -19.23
C THR A 179 2.95 -12.01 -20.65
N ALA A 180 2.20 -11.49 -21.63
CA ALA A 180 2.35 -11.85 -23.04
C ALA A 180 3.74 -11.49 -23.59
N HIS A 181 4.28 -10.32 -23.24
CA HIS A 181 5.64 -9.92 -23.62
C HIS A 181 6.70 -10.82 -22.97
N ALA A 182 6.50 -11.24 -21.72
CA ALA A 182 7.40 -12.19 -21.06
C ALA A 182 7.45 -13.53 -21.82
N ILE A 183 6.31 -14.03 -22.28
CA ILE A 183 6.22 -15.25 -23.11
C ILE A 183 6.94 -15.06 -24.46
N GLU A 184 6.75 -13.91 -25.13
CA GLU A 184 7.44 -13.60 -26.38
C GLU A 184 8.97 -13.59 -26.21
N VAL A 185 9.47 -12.98 -25.13
CA VAL A 185 10.89 -13.00 -24.77
C VAL A 185 11.39 -14.43 -24.55
N ALA A 186 10.64 -15.26 -23.83
CA ALA A 186 10.99 -16.65 -23.59
C ALA A 186 11.10 -17.46 -24.90
N HIS A 187 10.14 -17.28 -25.82
CA HIS A 187 10.17 -17.92 -27.14
C HIS A 187 11.37 -17.47 -27.98
N ARG A 188 11.66 -16.17 -28.03
CA ARG A 188 12.79 -15.63 -28.81
C ARG A 188 14.15 -16.05 -28.27
N THR A 189 14.25 -16.24 -26.96
CA THR A 189 15.50 -16.64 -26.30
C THR A 189 15.68 -18.15 -26.22
N GLY A 190 14.63 -18.94 -26.48
CA GLY A 190 14.64 -20.39 -26.29
C GLY A 190 14.73 -20.83 -24.82
N ARG A 191 14.54 -19.91 -23.87
CA ARG A 191 14.64 -20.18 -22.43
C ARG A 191 13.28 -20.59 -21.86
N ARG A 192 13.29 -21.50 -20.89
CA ARG A 192 12.11 -21.81 -20.07
C ARG A 192 11.68 -20.56 -19.30
N LEU A 193 10.37 -20.28 -19.25
CA LEU A 193 9.78 -19.23 -18.44
C LEU A 193 8.87 -19.84 -17.39
N ASP A 194 9.15 -19.54 -16.12
CA ASP A 194 8.25 -19.81 -15.01
C ASP A 194 7.41 -18.54 -14.73
N ILE A 195 6.09 -18.71 -14.64
CA ILE A 195 5.12 -17.63 -14.40
C ILE A 195 4.48 -17.87 -13.04
N ALA A 196 4.61 -16.90 -12.15
CA ALA A 196 3.95 -16.87 -10.85
C ALA A 196 3.17 -15.57 -10.71
N GLY A 197 1.87 -15.65 -10.41
CA GLY A 197 0.98 -14.48 -10.42
C GLY A 197 -0.42 -14.75 -9.88
#